data_AF-A0A4R6KSE2-F1
#
_entry.id   AF-A0A4R6KSE2-F1
#
_cell.length_a   1.000
_cell.length_b   1.000
_cell.length_c   1.000
_cell.angle_alpha   90.00
_cell.angle_beta   90.00
_cell.angle_gamma   90.00
#
_symmetry.space_group_name_H-M   'P 1'
#
loop_
_entity.id
_entity.type
_entity.pdbx_description
1 polymer ?
#
loop_
_entity_poly.entity_id
_entity_poly.type
_entity_poly.pdbx_seq_one_letter_code
_entity_poly.pdbx_strand_id
1 'polypeptide(L)' 'MEAEGRGGRFNFTVDDPDALWNEVKDLAVIVEPLFDTPYGTRKFTIADPDGNERGFVRNG' A
#
# COMPACT_ATOMS: atom_id res chain seq x y z
N MET A 1 -11.03 24.06 -12.91
CA MET A 1 -10.03 23.32 -12.15
C MET A 1 -10.58 21.92 -12.04
N GLU A 2 -10.12 21.03 -12.91
CA GLU A 2 -10.48 19.61 -12.84
C GLU A 2 -10.16 19.15 -11.42
N ALA A 3 -11.08 18.47 -10.73
CA ALA A 3 -10.74 17.84 -9.48
C ALA A 3 -9.64 16.83 -9.81
N GLU A 4 -8.42 17.01 -9.27
CA GLU A 4 -7.34 16.03 -9.40
C GLU A 4 -7.95 14.67 -9.09
N GLY A 5 -7.94 13.78 -10.09
CA GLY A 5 -8.68 12.52 -10.04
C GLY A 5 -8.37 11.84 -8.72
N ARG A 6 -9.37 11.74 -7.83
CA ARG A 6 -9.20 11.05 -6.56
C ARG A 6 -8.98 9.58 -6.90
N GLY A 7 -7.72 9.16 -6.93
CA GLY A 7 -7.35 7.77 -7.15
C GLY A 7 -8.14 6.85 -6.21
N GLY A 8 -8.50 5.67 -6.68
CA GLY A 8 -9.19 4.68 -5.86
C GLY A 8 -8.25 4.09 -4.82
N ARG A 9 -8.79 3.67 -3.67
CA ARG A 9 -8.04 2.88 -2.68
C ARG A 9 -8.46 1.42 -2.74
N PHE A 10 -7.49 0.55 -2.98
CA PHE A 10 -7.68 -0.90 -3.03
C PHE A 10 -6.80 -1.56 -1.97
N ASN A 11 -7.35 -2.53 -1.24
CA ASN A 11 -6.58 -3.31 -0.27
C ASN A 11 -6.51 -4.75 -0.74
N PHE A 12 -5.29 -5.29 -0.74
CA PHE A 12 -4.98 -6.67 -1.10
C PHE A 12 -4.50 -7.40 0.14
N THR A 13 -4.98 -8.63 0.32
CA THR A 13 -4.40 -9.54 1.30
C THR A 13 -3.21 -10.25 0.67
N VAL A 14 -2.07 -10.26 1.37
CA VAL A 14 -0.85 -10.96 0.95
C VAL A 14 -0.30 -11.78 2.11
N ASP A 15 0.40 -12.87 1.78
CA ASP A 15 0.97 -13.78 2.79
C ASP A 15 2.16 -13.14 3.53
N ASP A 16 3.02 -12.40 2.82
CA ASP A 16 4.22 -11.77 3.35
C ASP A 16 4.37 -10.31 2.86
N PRO A 17 3.84 -9.33 3.63
CA PRO A 17 4.00 -7.91 3.32
C PRO A 17 5.46 -7.43 3.38
N ASP A 18 6.32 -8.03 4.19
CA ASP A 18 7.72 -7.64 4.33
C ASP A 18 8.54 -8.02 3.08
N ALA A 19 8.30 -9.23 2.55
CA ALA A 19 8.90 -9.66 1.29
C ALA A 19 8.48 -8.74 0.14
N LEU A 20 7.17 -8.51 -0.04
CA LEU A 20 6.67 -7.65 -1.10
C LEU A 20 7.16 -6.20 -0.96
N TRP A 21 7.21 -5.67 0.26
CA TRP A 21 7.73 -4.34 0.52
C TRP A 21 9.17 -4.17 0.04
N ASN A 22 10.05 -5.14 0.30
CA ASN A 22 11.44 -5.06 -0.13
C ASN A 22 11.61 -5.08 -1.66
N GLU A 23 10.66 -5.65 -2.39
CA GLU A 23 10.67 -5.66 -3.85
C GLU A 23 10.19 -4.33 -4.43
N VAL A 24 9.19 -3.67 -3.82
CA VAL A 24 8.46 -2.56 -4.46
C VAL A 24 8.73 -1.17 -3.89
N LYS A 25 9.28 -1.06 -2.68
CA LYS A 25 9.44 0.25 -1.97
C LYS A 25 10.27 1.28 -2.73
N ASP A 26 11.23 0.83 -3.54
CA ASP A 26 12.12 1.69 -4.31
C ASP A 26 11.61 1.95 -5.75
N LEU A 27 10.48 1.33 -6.13
CA LEU A 27 9.89 1.40 -7.47
C LEU A 27 8.60 2.23 -7.52
N ALA A 28 8.00 2.54 -6.37
CA ALA A 28 6.70 3.19 -6.27
C ALA A 28 6.71 4.34 -5.26
N VAL A 29 5.71 5.21 -5.36
CA VAL A 29 5.51 6.29 -4.38
C VAL A 29 4.96 5.68 -3.10
N ILE A 30 5.69 5.83 -2.00
CA ILE A 30 5.27 5.35 -0.68
C ILE A 30 4.21 6.31 -0.13
N VAL A 31 3.02 5.78 0.16
CA VAL A 31 1.91 6.53 0.81
C VAL A 31 1.93 6.27 2.31
N GLU A 32 2.03 5.00 2.71
CA GLU A 32 2.24 4.57 4.10
C GLU A 32 3.38 3.53 4.10
N PRO A 33 4.49 3.78 4.82
CA PRO A 33 5.58 2.81 4.90
C PRO A 33 5.11 1.55 5.62
N LEU A 34 5.85 0.46 5.49
CA LEU A 34 5.56 -0.79 6.19
C LEU A 34 5.51 -0.61 7.72
N PHE A 35 4.40 -1.00 8.33
CA PHE A 35 4.14 -0.85 9.76
C PHE A 35 3.22 -1.96 10.30
N ASP A 36 3.20 -2.10 11.62
CA ASP A 36 2.22 -2.92 12.34
C ASP A 36 1.01 -2.06 12.73
N THR A 37 -0.19 -2.53 12.42
CA THR A 37 -1.42 -1.85 12.80
C THR A 37 -1.74 -2.08 14.29
N PRO A 38 -2.52 -1.21 14.93
CA PRO A 38 -2.98 -1.41 16.32
C PRO A 38 -3.76 -2.72 16.54
N TYR A 39 -4.21 -3.38 15.48
CA TYR A 39 -4.98 -4.62 15.53
C TYR A 39 -4.14 -5.87 15.20
N GLY A 40 -2.81 -5.74 15.15
CA GLY A 40 -1.87 -6.86 15.02
C GLY A 40 -1.62 -7.34 13.58
N THR A 41 -1.97 -6.55 12.57
CA THR A 41 -1.70 -6.88 11.15
C THR A 41 -0.49 -6.11 10.64
N ARG A 42 0.25 -6.70 9.70
CA ARG A 42 1.36 -6.04 9.00
C ARG A 42 0.87 -5.41 7.70
N LYS A 43 1.16 -4.13 7.43
CA LYS A 43 0.62 -3.38 6.27
C LYS A 43 1.58 -2.34 5.71
N PHE A 44 1.49 -2.08 4.41
CA PHE A 44 2.00 -0.84 3.77
C PHE A 44 1.03 -0.36 2.68
N THR A 45 1.19 0.89 2.20
CA THR A 45 0.42 1.45 1.08
C THR A 45 1.37 2.16 0.10
N ILE A 46 1.27 1.87 -1.19
CA ILE A 46 1.96 2.58 -2.28
C ILE A 46 0.94 3.20 -3.24
N ALA A 47 1.35 4.19 -4.02
CA ALA A 47 0.57 4.71 -5.15
C ALA A 47 1.13 4.20 -6.48
N ASP A 48 0.23 3.87 -7.41
CA ASP A 48 0.58 3.60 -8.80
C ASP A 48 0.71 4.91 -9.62
N PRO A 49 1.22 4.87 -10.87
CA PRO A 49 1.40 6.06 -11.68
C PRO A 49 0.13 6.85 -11.99
N ASP A 50 -1.04 6.21 -11.91
CA ASP A 50 -2.35 6.84 -12.08
C ASP A 50 -2.87 7.49 -10.79
N GLY A 51 -2.11 7.38 -9.68
CA GLY A 51 -2.44 7.95 -8.38
C GLY A 51 -3.38 7.09 -7.54
N ASN A 52 -3.62 5.82 -7.90
CA ASN A 52 -4.43 4.93 -7.06
C ASN A 52 -3.61 4.38 -5.89
N GLU A 53 -4.22 4.34 -4.71
CA GLU A 53 -3.61 3.77 -3.51
C GLU A 53 -3.80 2.24 -3.47
N ARG A 54 -2.69 1.52 -3.28
CA ARG A 54 -2.64 0.07 -3.16
C ARG A 54 -2.09 -0.31 -1.80
N GLY A 55 -3.00 -0.72 -0.92
CA GLY A 55 -2.68 -1.23 0.40
C GLY A 55 -2.46 -2.74 0.36
N PHE A 56 -1.39 -3.22 1.00
CA PHE A 56 -1.09 -4.64 1.13
C PHE A 56 -1.04 -4.99 2.61
N VAL A 57 -1.83 -5.96 3.04
CA VAL A 57 -1.98 -6.35 4.44
C VAL A 57 -1.95 -7.87 4.59
N ARG A 58 -1.36 -8.37 5.66
CA ARG A 58 -1.53 -9.78 6.06
C ARG A 58 -2.76 -9.92 6.93
N ASN A 59 -3.70 -10.79 6.54
CA ASN A 59 -4.79 -11.19 7.44
C ASN A 59 -4.22 -12.09 8.54
N GLY A 60 -4.61 -11.83 9.79
CA GLY A 60 -4.27 -12.66 10.95
C GLY A 60 -5.11 -13.93 11.03
#